data_AF-A0A3R7DVQ5-F1
#
_entry.id   AF-A0A3R7DVQ5-F1
#
_cell.length_a   1.000
_cell.length_b   1.000
_cell.length_c   1.000
_cell.angle_alpha   90.00
_cell.angle_beta   90.00
_cell.angle_gamma   90.00
#
_symmetry.space_group_name_H-M   'P 1'
#
loop_
_entity.id
_entity.type
_entity.pdbx_description
1 polymer ?
#
loop_
_entity_poly.entity_id
_entity_poly.type
_entity_poly.pdbx_seq_one_letter_code
_entity_poly.pdbx_strand_id
1 'polypeptide(L)'
;MTASETLARYIAATNTHDFDEVQQLLDASAVYYFGDATCAGLAAVRAYFERTWALIPDEDYGAEDITWVVDAADAAVAVYTYRWSGHIDGQTRSGSGRATNVFHRTDSGWRLVHEHLSAGSAEEAGAGSDGDDICHSDR
;
A
#
# COMPACT_ATOMS: atom_id res chain seq x y z
N MET A 1 -15.89 -0.96 11.97
CA MET A 1 -14.60 -0.86 11.26
C MET A 1 -14.38 0.60 10.91
N THR A 2 -13.24 1.18 11.27
CA THR A 2 -12.76 2.48 10.79
C THR A 2 -11.90 2.29 9.54
N ALA A 3 -11.55 3.37 8.84
CA ALA A 3 -10.59 3.30 7.74
C ALA A 3 -9.21 2.77 8.21
N SER A 4 -8.78 3.13 9.41
CA SER A 4 -7.53 2.63 10.00
C SER A 4 -7.54 1.13 10.29
N GLU A 5 -8.65 0.61 10.79
CA GLU A 5 -8.84 -0.84 10.95
C GLU A 5 -8.89 -1.56 9.59
N THR A 6 -9.44 -0.92 8.55
CA THR A 6 -9.42 -1.45 7.18
C THR A 6 -8.00 -1.50 6.61
N LEU A 7 -7.18 -0.46 6.80
CA LEU A 7 -5.77 -0.47 6.41
C LEU A 7 -5.00 -1.58 7.14
N ALA A 8 -5.13 -1.70 8.46
CA ALA A 8 -4.45 -2.75 9.22
C ALA A 8 -4.84 -4.16 8.74
N ARG A 9 -6.12 -4.38 8.45
CA ARG A 9 -6.60 -5.65 7.87
C ARG A 9 -6.10 -5.86 6.44
N TYR A 10 -5.96 -4.80 5.65
CA TYR A 10 -5.44 -4.89 4.29
C TYR A 10 -3.99 -5.34 4.28
N ILE A 11 -3.14 -4.73 5.12
CA ILE A 11 -1.75 -5.19 5.30
C ILE A 11 -1.71 -6.64 5.76
N ALA A 12 -2.54 -7.02 6.74
CA ALA A 12 -2.59 -8.41 7.21
C ALA A 12 -3.04 -9.38 6.10
N ALA A 13 -4.07 -9.02 5.32
CA ALA A 13 -4.57 -9.82 4.20
C ALA A 13 -3.53 -9.97 3.10
N THR A 14 -2.81 -8.90 2.73
CA THR A 14 -1.72 -8.97 1.75
C THR A 14 -0.66 -10.00 2.15
N ASN A 15 -0.29 -10.05 3.44
CA ASN A 15 0.68 -11.03 3.94
C ASN A 15 0.16 -12.48 4.00
N THR A 16 -1.14 -12.72 3.78
CA THR A 16 -1.65 -14.10 3.61
C THR A 16 -1.31 -14.67 2.24
N HIS A 17 -0.93 -13.83 1.28
CA HIS A 17 -0.73 -14.20 -0.12
C HIS A 17 -1.97 -14.85 -0.78
N ASP A 18 -3.15 -14.54 -0.25
CA ASP A 18 -4.44 -14.94 -0.78
C ASP A 18 -5.26 -13.71 -1.15
N PHE A 19 -5.49 -13.53 -2.46
CA PHE A 19 -6.24 -12.38 -2.93
C PHE A 19 -7.73 -12.46 -2.54
N ASP A 20 -8.23 -13.64 -2.18
CA ASP A 20 -9.59 -13.79 -1.67
C ASP A 20 -9.79 -13.11 -0.31
N GLU A 21 -8.72 -13.01 0.49
CA GLU A 21 -8.73 -12.22 1.74
C GLU A 21 -8.58 -10.72 1.45
N VAL A 22 -7.71 -10.36 0.50
CA VAL A 22 -7.47 -8.95 0.11
C VAL A 22 -8.74 -8.32 -0.46
N GLN A 23 -9.41 -8.98 -1.41
CA GLN A 23 -10.54 -8.41 -2.14
C GLN A 23 -11.74 -8.06 -1.24
N GLN A 24 -11.86 -8.66 -0.06
CA GLN A 24 -12.91 -8.33 0.91
C GLN A 24 -12.83 -6.89 1.41
N LEU A 25 -11.65 -6.27 1.30
CA LEU A 25 -11.35 -4.92 1.77
C LEU A 25 -11.33 -3.90 0.63
N LEU A 26 -11.46 -4.34 -0.62
CA LEU A 26 -11.40 -3.49 -1.80
C LEU A 26 -12.79 -3.14 -2.32
N ASP A 27 -12.90 -1.96 -2.92
CA ASP A 27 -14.05 -1.66 -3.77
C ASP A 27 -13.95 -2.41 -5.11
N ALA A 28 -15.09 -2.81 -5.67
CA ALA A 28 -15.12 -3.54 -6.95
C ALA A 28 -14.49 -2.74 -8.11
N SER A 29 -14.52 -1.41 -8.01
CA SER A 29 -13.98 -0.47 -8.99
C SER A 29 -12.60 0.08 -8.63
N ALA A 30 -11.91 -0.50 -7.63
CA ALA A 30 -10.65 0.04 -7.13
C ALA A 30 -9.59 0.21 -8.24
N VAL A 31 -8.84 1.32 -8.15
CA VAL A 31 -7.77 1.67 -9.11
C VAL A 31 -6.44 1.70 -8.41
N TYR A 32 -5.44 1.06 -8.99
CA TYR A 32 -4.10 0.96 -8.43
C TYR A 32 -3.07 1.51 -9.41
N TYR A 33 -2.18 2.36 -8.89
CA TYR A 33 -0.98 2.80 -9.59
C TYR A 33 0.23 2.20 -8.88
N PHE A 34 0.85 1.22 -9.53
CA PHE A 34 2.10 0.62 -9.10
C PHE A 34 3.24 1.17 -9.95
N GLY A 35 4.48 0.90 -9.53
CA GLY A 35 5.68 1.42 -10.21
C GLY A 35 5.78 1.03 -11.69
N ASP A 36 5.27 -0.14 -12.06
CA ASP A 36 5.33 -0.71 -13.42
C ASP A 36 3.96 -0.97 -14.06
N ALA A 37 2.86 -0.70 -13.36
CA ALA A 37 1.51 -1.03 -13.83
C ALA A 37 0.42 -0.07 -13.34
N THR A 38 -0.62 0.06 -14.15
CA THR A 38 -1.90 0.64 -13.74
C THR A 38 -2.97 -0.44 -13.83
N CYS A 39 -3.68 -0.68 -12.73
CA CYS A 39 -4.69 -1.72 -12.63
C CYS A 39 -6.03 -1.09 -12.26
N ALA A 40 -7.10 -1.44 -12.98
CA ALA A 40 -8.45 -0.96 -12.69
C ALA A 40 -9.42 -2.14 -12.54
N GLY A 41 -10.12 -2.18 -11.41
CA GLY A 41 -11.04 -3.25 -11.04
C GLY A 41 -10.34 -4.51 -10.49
N LEU A 42 -11.09 -5.31 -9.73
CA LEU A 42 -10.57 -6.45 -8.98
C LEU A 42 -9.79 -7.46 -9.82
N ALA A 43 -10.19 -7.70 -11.07
CA ALA A 43 -9.50 -8.66 -11.93
C ALA A 43 -8.06 -8.24 -12.27
N ALA A 44 -7.86 -6.96 -12.61
CA ALA A 44 -6.53 -6.43 -12.92
C ALA A 44 -5.65 -6.35 -11.68
N VAL A 45 -6.24 -5.95 -10.54
CA VAL A 45 -5.54 -5.89 -9.25
C VAL A 45 -5.12 -7.29 -8.81
N ARG A 46 -6.03 -8.28 -8.87
CA ARG A 46 -5.72 -9.70 -8.59
C ARG A 46 -4.53 -10.21 -9.38
N ALA A 47 -4.57 -10.02 -10.70
CA ALA A 47 -3.50 -10.48 -11.59
C ALA A 47 -2.15 -9.81 -11.29
N TYR A 48 -2.15 -8.61 -10.71
CA TYR A 48 -0.94 -7.97 -10.21
C TYR A 48 -0.42 -8.67 -8.94
N PHE A 49 -1.25 -8.79 -7.92
CA PHE A 49 -0.89 -9.43 -6.64
C PHE A 49 -0.41 -10.87 -6.85
N GLU A 50 -1.16 -11.70 -7.57
CA GLU A 50 -0.82 -13.10 -7.81
C GLU A 50 0.49 -13.25 -8.61
N ARG A 51 0.79 -12.30 -9.54
CA ARG A 51 2.08 -12.28 -10.23
C ARG A 51 3.24 -11.91 -9.30
N THR A 52 3.04 -10.91 -8.43
CA THR A 52 4.03 -10.51 -7.43
C THR A 52 4.32 -11.65 -6.47
N TRP A 53 3.30 -12.32 -5.93
CA TRP A 53 3.48 -13.45 -5.02
C TRP A 53 4.04 -14.70 -5.70
N ALA A 54 3.78 -14.89 -7.00
CA ALA A 54 4.47 -15.94 -7.76
C ALA A 54 5.98 -15.67 -7.89
N LEU A 55 6.38 -14.39 -7.94
CA LEU A 55 7.79 -13.97 -7.99
C LEU A 55 8.44 -13.97 -6.60
N ILE A 56 7.69 -13.59 -5.56
CA ILE A 56 8.15 -13.45 -4.17
C ILE A 56 7.14 -14.19 -3.25
N PRO A 57 7.20 -15.52 -3.13
CA PRO A 57 6.20 -16.30 -2.40
C PRO A 57 6.16 -16.08 -0.89
N ASP A 58 7.19 -15.45 -0.35
CA ASP A 58 7.37 -15.14 1.06
C ASP A 58 7.50 -13.63 1.30
N GLU A 59 6.78 -12.83 0.50
CA GLU A 59 6.73 -11.38 0.65
C GLU A 59 6.21 -11.01 2.06
N ASP A 60 7.03 -10.27 2.82
CA ASP A 60 6.61 -9.57 4.03
C ASP A 60 6.37 -8.10 3.68
N TYR A 61 5.10 -7.70 3.57
CA TYR A 61 4.66 -6.35 3.23
C TYR A 61 4.25 -5.56 4.48
N GLY A 62 4.67 -4.29 4.57
CA GLY A 62 4.42 -3.45 5.73
C GLY A 62 4.13 -1.99 5.39
N ALA A 63 3.52 -1.30 6.34
CA ALA A 63 3.22 0.13 6.31
C ALA A 63 3.73 0.79 7.60
N GLU A 64 4.49 1.88 7.45
CA GLU A 64 5.15 2.63 8.52
C GLU A 64 4.89 4.13 8.34
N ASP A 65 5.01 4.93 9.40
CA ASP A 65 4.83 6.39 9.37
C ASP A 65 3.47 6.85 8.80
N ILE A 66 2.40 6.15 9.18
CA ILE A 66 1.05 6.39 8.67
C ILE A 66 0.52 7.75 9.12
N THR A 67 0.21 8.60 8.14
CA THR A 67 -0.45 9.89 8.33
C THR A 67 -1.83 9.88 7.66
N TRP A 68 -2.88 10.21 8.40
CA TRP A 68 -4.23 10.38 7.87
C TRP A 68 -4.46 11.83 7.47
N VAL A 69 -4.28 12.14 6.18
CA VAL A 69 -4.46 13.51 5.64
C VAL A 69 -5.93 13.87 5.43
N VAL A 70 -6.80 12.87 5.38
CA VAL A 70 -8.26 13.00 5.47
C VAL A 70 -8.77 11.90 6.39
N ASP A 71 -9.61 12.27 7.37
CA ASP A 71 -10.35 11.35 8.24
C ASP A 71 -11.77 11.91 8.45
N ALA A 72 -12.63 11.68 7.46
CA ALA A 72 -14.01 12.14 7.44
C ALA A 72 -14.99 10.97 7.66
N ALA A 73 -16.28 11.28 7.78
CA ALA A 73 -17.30 10.28 8.08
C ALA A 73 -17.47 9.21 7.00
N ASP A 74 -17.19 9.57 5.74
CA ASP A 74 -17.41 8.79 4.52
C ASP A 74 -16.18 8.62 3.62
N ALA A 75 -15.11 9.38 3.87
CA ALA A 75 -13.86 9.28 3.13
C ALA A 75 -12.65 9.41 4.06
N ALA A 76 -11.57 8.69 3.75
CA ALA A 76 -10.31 8.81 4.46
C ALA A 76 -9.14 8.61 3.49
N VAL A 77 -8.01 9.26 3.77
CA VAL A 77 -6.80 9.15 2.96
C VAL A 77 -5.61 8.97 3.89
N ALA A 78 -4.91 7.85 3.72
CA ALA A 78 -3.66 7.56 4.40
C ALA A 78 -2.49 7.74 3.43
N VAL A 79 -1.44 8.42 3.88
CA VAL A 79 -0.13 8.43 3.24
C VAL A 79 0.88 7.83 4.21
N TYR A 80 1.78 6.98 3.71
CA TYR A 80 2.70 6.22 4.57
C TYR A 80 3.91 5.72 3.77
N THR A 81 4.92 5.24 4.48
CA THR A 81 6.05 4.52 3.89
C THR A 81 5.68 3.05 3.82
N TYR A 82 5.66 2.47 2.62
CA TYR A 82 5.54 1.01 2.48
C TYR A 82 6.91 0.36 2.47
N ARG A 83 6.98 -0.88 2.95
CA ARG A 83 8.16 -1.74 2.81
C ARG A 83 7.75 -3.12 2.33
N TRP A 84 8.66 -3.80 1.65
CA TRP A 84 8.54 -5.22 1.35
C TRP A 84 9.90 -5.90 1.48
N SER A 85 9.87 -7.19 1.79
CA SER A 85 11.04 -8.05 1.72
C SER A 85 10.64 -9.47 1.36
N GLY A 86 11.56 -10.26 0.81
CA GLY A 86 11.32 -11.66 0.47
C GLY A 86 12.49 -12.24 -0.29
N HIS A 87 12.33 -13.43 -0.87
CA HIS A 87 13.38 -14.08 -1.64
C HIS A 87 13.07 -14.11 -3.14
N ILE A 88 14.03 -13.62 -3.94
CA ILE A 88 14.02 -13.72 -5.41
C ILE A 88 15.31 -14.42 -5.82
N ASP A 89 15.20 -15.51 -6.58
CA ASP A 89 16.33 -16.33 -7.04
C ASP A 89 17.28 -16.77 -5.89
N GLY A 90 16.71 -17.07 -4.73
CA GLY A 90 17.45 -17.48 -3.53
C GLY A 90 18.21 -16.35 -2.83
N GLN A 91 18.03 -15.10 -3.25
CA GLN A 91 18.61 -13.92 -2.61
C GLN A 91 17.54 -13.13 -1.87
N THR A 92 17.82 -12.75 -0.63
CA THR A 92 16.96 -11.81 0.10
C THR A 92 16.97 -10.47 -0.63
N ARG A 93 15.78 -9.98 -0.96
CA ARG A 93 15.53 -8.67 -1.56
C ARG A 93 14.57 -7.91 -0.66
N SER A 94 14.68 -6.60 -0.71
CA SER A 94 13.76 -5.70 -0.05
C SER A 94 13.67 -4.39 -0.82
N GLY A 95 12.62 -3.64 -0.54
CA GLY A 95 12.43 -2.30 -1.04
C GLY A 95 11.44 -1.53 -0.20
N SER A 96 11.40 -0.23 -0.40
CA SER A 96 10.46 0.67 0.25
C SER A 96 10.10 1.82 -0.68
N GLY A 97 9.08 2.57 -0.29
CA GLY A 97 8.67 3.77 -0.99
C GLY A 97 7.47 4.42 -0.32
N ARG A 98 6.78 5.28 -1.05
CA ARG A 98 5.63 6.04 -0.54
C ARG A 98 4.35 5.45 -1.08
N ALA A 99 3.37 5.33 -0.19
CA ALA A 99 2.03 4.89 -0.49
C ALA A 99 1.02 6.00 -0.25
N THR A 100 -0.03 6.01 -1.07
CA THR A 100 -1.28 6.72 -0.78
C THR A 100 -2.41 5.71 -0.89
N ASN A 101 -3.18 5.52 0.17
CA ASN A 101 -4.44 4.78 0.11
C ASN A 101 -5.62 5.72 0.31
N VAL A 102 -6.62 5.59 -0.54
CA VAL A 102 -7.91 6.27 -0.40
C VAL A 102 -8.95 5.25 -0.02
N PHE A 103 -9.73 5.58 0.99
CA PHE A 103 -10.82 4.78 1.50
C PHE A 103 -12.14 5.52 1.36
N HIS A 104 -13.18 4.77 1.06
CA HIS A 104 -14.56 5.25 1.04
C HIS A 104 -15.43 4.36 1.92
N ARG A 105 -16.36 4.96 2.64
CA ARG A 105 -17.33 4.22 3.45
C ARG A 105 -18.53 3.86 2.60
N THR A 106 -18.74 2.56 2.43
CA THR A 106 -19.94 2.00 1.79
C THR A 106 -20.95 1.55 2.84
N ASP A 107 -22.15 1.16 2.41
CA ASP A 107 -23.15 0.50 3.27
C ASP A 107 -22.61 -0.81 3.88
N SER A 108 -21.64 -1.44 3.21
CA SER A 108 -20.97 -2.67 3.66
C SER A 108 -19.69 -2.40 4.48
N GLY A 109 -19.48 -1.14 4.88
CA GLY A 109 -18.32 -0.67 5.63
C GLY A 109 -17.26 0.00 4.75
N TRP A 110 -16.11 0.30 5.36
CA TRP A 110 -14.99 0.92 4.68
C TRP A 110 -14.36 -0.01 3.65
N ARG A 111 -13.99 0.56 2.50
CA ARG A 111 -13.29 -0.10 1.40
C ARG A 111 -12.16 0.77 0.90
N LEU A 112 -11.07 0.13 0.50
CA LEU A 112 -9.98 0.77 -0.21
C LEU A 112 -10.39 0.91 -1.68
N VAL A 113 -10.42 2.16 -2.16
CA VAL A 113 -10.86 2.51 -3.52
C VAL A 113 -9.69 2.89 -4.42
N HIS A 114 -8.57 3.30 -3.84
CA HIS A 114 -7.36 3.62 -4.59
C HIS A 114 -6.10 3.34 -3.78
N GLU A 115 -5.08 2.82 -4.46
CA GLU A 115 -3.71 2.79 -3.97
C GLU A 115 -2.76 3.36 -5.03
N HIS A 116 -1.79 4.16 -4.59
CA HIS A 116 -0.66 4.58 -5.39
C HIS A 116 0.63 4.29 -4.64
N LEU A 117 1.48 3.45 -5.21
CA LEU A 117 2.83 3.18 -4.73
C LEU A 117 3.86 3.84 -5.67
N SER A 118 4.77 4.59 -5.08
CA SER A 118 5.94 5.13 -5.79
C SER A 118 7.21 4.73 -5.05
N ALA A 119 8.20 4.24 -5.79
CA ALA A 119 9.48 3.84 -5.20
C ALA A 119 10.11 5.01 -4.43
N GLY A 120 10.76 4.68 -3.30
CA GLY A 120 11.67 5.58 -2.61
C GLY A 120 12.92 5.82 -3.44
N SER A 121 13.64 6.91 -3.17
CA SER A 121 14.94 7.13 -3.80
C SER A 121 15.98 6.18 -3.20
N ALA A 122 17.05 5.87 -3.95
CA ALA A 122 18.13 5.02 -3.45
C ALA A 122 18.86 5.60 -2.23
N GLU A 123 18.72 6.90 -1.94
CA GLU A 123 19.29 7.56 -0.76
C GLU A 123 18.54 7.20 0.53
N GLU A 124 17.23 6.93 0.46
CA GLU A 124 16.39 6.57 1.62
C GLU A 124 16.69 5.16 2.15
N ALA A 125 17.31 4.30 1.34
CA ALA A 125 17.69 2.95 1.73
C ALA A 125 19.00 2.88 2.56
N GLY A 126 19.69 4.00 2.80
CA GLY A 126 21.05 3.99 3.36
C GLY A 126 21.47 5.15 4.28
N ALA A 127 20.62 6.13 4.58
CA ALA A 127 21.06 7.30 5.34
C ALA A 127 20.32 7.46 6.68
N GLY A 128 21.01 7.10 7.76
CA GLY A 128 20.96 7.94 8.95
C GLY A 128 21.69 9.26 8.68
N SER A 129 21.23 10.32 9.36
CA SER A 129 21.74 11.70 9.42
C SER A 129 21.31 12.68 8.32
N ASP A 130 20.63 13.72 8.82
CA ASP A 130 20.58 15.12 8.39
C ASP A 130 20.26 15.42 6.93
N GLY A 131 18.96 15.57 6.65
CA GLY A 131 18.44 16.29 5.50
C GLY A 131 17.47 17.36 5.98
N ASP A 132 17.83 18.62 5.76
CA ASP A 132 17.00 19.79 6.06
C ASP A 132 15.58 19.62 5.51
N ASP A 133 14.62 19.79 6.40
CA ASP A 133 13.18 19.67 6.16
C ASP A 133 12.71 20.82 5.25
N ILE A 134 12.72 20.60 3.93
CA ILE A 134 12.23 21.55 2.92
C ILE A 134 10.70 21.73 3.01
N CYS A 135 10.00 20.96 3.84
CA CYS A 135 8.54 21.06 4.00
C CYS A 135 8.08 22.20 4.93
N HIS A 136 8.96 23.09 5.40
CA HIS A 136 8.58 24.33 6.08
C HIS A 136 9.04 25.57 5.30
N SER A 137 8.36 25.85 4.19
CA SER A 137 8.32 27.22 3.66
C SER A 137 6.87 27.61 3.33
N ASP A 138 6.34 28.47 4.20
CA ASP A 138 5.28 29.45 3.98
C ASP A 138 3.99 29.01 3.27
N ARG A 139 2.94 28.74 4.06
CA ARG A 139 1.75 29.60 4.17
C ARG A 139 0.76 29.16 5.26
#